data_AF-A0A317VS18-F1
#
_entry.id   AF-A0A317VS18-F1
#
_cell.length_a   1.000
_cell.length_b   1.000
_cell.length_c   1.000
_cell.angle_alpha   90.00
_cell.angle_beta   90.00
_cell.angle_gamma   90.00
#
_symmetry.space_group_name_H-M   'P 1'
#
loop_
_entity.id
_entity.type
_entity.pdbx_description
1 polymer ?
#
loop_
_entity_poly.entity_id
_entity_poly.type
_entity_poly.pdbx_seq_one_letter_code
_entity_poly.pdbx_strand_id
1 'polypeptide(L)'
;MESTLEKTPARGPGRGRKKRWAARVRTGCVTCKIRRIKCDEARPSCRNCHSTGRFCEGYDDNSIANEKYHSLIPSKLPSTWDFVTLDSGEKENFYFFRSITTSTLAGFFDFGFWSYRLLQDSHRYPALWHGMTALAGVHREYVDPSASLTRPRMGDTRNVQFALKQFNKSIQSLLNQLSGETLTIRDKIAVLATCVLYICISCLQGRQPQAFMHIQNGLKLFHQWGLQSSLVRSPEDWLGAEMLLLIFMRLDSQVRPYLAMQDLSSGWIENRLVASSSERPFATLLDAYISLEEVFNDVMRFYLDYYKTQAPNVGPVSPDAKEVYLRQVREWDARLATLLRMSPEYLQETAMDLLSIRRKFIEVLLALDRSRGELAHDVLLSDYVIMVDTVARILGSGQMDTRDDHRSVKEQQKHPTFSLETGIVEPLFWVGTRCREPLLRRRALDLMRRYPRREGICEGMLASYIVEKVIEIEENGCPQASANPESASGCIEGQWICKAHRVATWDFLLATERQVRVVMKTVEDWELSRRGIEVIATWW
;
A
#
# COMPACT_ATOMS: atom_id res chain seq x y z
N MET A 1 -113.54 22.53 18.81
CA MET A 1 -112.91 21.56 19.73
C MET A 1 -111.50 21.28 19.21
N GLU A 2 -110.73 22.37 19.16
CA GLU A 2 -109.54 22.56 18.34
C GLU A 2 -108.48 21.51 18.64
N SER A 3 -108.05 20.69 17.67
CA SER A 3 -107.26 21.02 16.47
C SER A 3 -105.84 21.44 16.81
N THR A 4 -104.91 20.94 16.00
CA THR A 4 -103.45 21.20 15.95
C THR A 4 -102.61 20.08 16.55
N LEU A 5 -101.99 19.25 15.70
CA LEU A 5 -100.69 19.41 15.04
C LEU A 5 -99.59 18.75 15.89
N GLU A 6 -99.03 17.64 15.39
CA GLU A 6 -97.57 17.47 15.36
C GLU A 6 -97.20 16.41 14.32
N LYS A 7 -96.54 16.86 13.25
CA LYS A 7 -95.87 16.00 12.26
C LYS A 7 -94.64 15.39 12.93
N THR A 8 -94.53 14.06 12.95
CA THR A 8 -93.29 13.37 13.29
C THR A 8 -92.19 13.67 12.26
N PRO A 9 -90.92 13.78 12.68
CA PRO A 9 -89.87 14.41 11.88
C PRO A 9 -89.31 13.48 10.78
N ALA A 10 -88.79 14.13 9.75
CA ALA A 10 -88.20 13.56 8.55
C ALA A 10 -87.09 12.53 8.81
N ARG A 11 -87.10 11.41 8.05
CA ARG A 11 -85.90 10.59 7.82
C ARG A 11 -84.95 11.38 6.91
N GLY A 12 -84.04 12.13 7.52
CA GLY A 12 -82.93 12.78 6.82
C GLY A 12 -81.96 11.77 6.20
N PRO A 13 -81.20 12.17 5.17
CA PRO A 13 -80.30 11.29 4.43
C PRO A 13 -79.16 10.78 5.34
N GLY A 14 -78.81 9.51 5.15
CA GLY A 14 -77.81 8.79 5.94
C GLY A 14 -76.50 9.57 6.06
N ARG A 15 -76.12 9.88 7.31
CA ARG A 15 -74.78 10.38 7.61
C ARG A 15 -73.78 9.29 7.25
N GLY A 16 -73.07 9.49 6.14
CA GLY A 16 -71.90 8.68 5.78
C GLY A 16 -70.98 8.55 6.99
N ARG A 17 -70.64 7.31 7.35
CA ARG A 17 -69.74 7.00 8.47
C ARG A 17 -68.38 7.65 8.17
N LYS A 18 -68.15 8.84 8.74
CA LYS A 18 -66.83 9.49 8.70
C LYS A 18 -65.84 8.54 9.37
N LYS A 19 -64.93 7.96 8.58
CA LYS A 19 -63.77 7.23 9.11
C LYS A 19 -62.96 8.20 9.96
N ARG A 20 -63.05 8.07 11.29
CA ARG A 20 -62.05 8.65 12.19
C ARG A 20 -60.76 7.88 11.97
N TRP A 21 -59.81 8.49 11.29
CA TRP A 21 -58.45 7.98 11.21
C TRP A 21 -57.84 8.09 12.59
N ALA A 22 -57.73 6.96 13.29
CA ALA A 22 -56.97 6.87 14.53
C ALA A 22 -55.51 6.62 14.17
N ALA A 23 -54.60 7.29 14.89
CA ALA A 23 -53.16 7.06 14.76
C ALA A 23 -52.86 5.57 14.97
N ARG A 24 -52.06 4.99 14.06
CA ARG A 24 -51.65 3.59 14.13
C ARG A 24 -50.63 3.46 15.26
N VAL A 25 -50.99 2.73 16.31
CA VAL A 25 -50.05 2.32 17.36
C VAL A 25 -49.14 1.22 16.83
N ARG A 26 -47.83 1.46 16.87
CA ARG A 26 -46.77 0.56 16.32
C ARG A 26 -46.60 -0.71 17.16
N THR A 27 -47.05 -0.66 18.40
CA THR A 27 -46.91 -1.62 19.50
C THR A 27 -48.08 -2.61 19.63
N GLY A 28 -49.10 -2.56 18.77
CA GLY A 28 -50.23 -3.50 18.84
C GLY A 28 -49.87 -4.95 18.50
N CYS A 29 -50.66 -5.91 19.01
CA CYS A 29 -50.46 -7.33 18.72
C CYS A 29 -50.62 -7.63 17.22
N VAL A 30 -49.94 -8.68 16.74
CA VAL A 30 -49.91 -9.08 15.32
C VAL A 30 -51.34 -9.25 14.78
N THR A 31 -52.21 -9.95 15.52
CA THR A 31 -53.60 -10.17 15.14
C THR A 31 -54.40 -8.86 14.99
N CYS A 32 -54.19 -7.86 15.87
CA CYS A 32 -54.86 -6.56 15.73
C CYS A 32 -54.29 -5.70 14.61
N LYS A 33 -52.98 -5.80 14.33
CA LYS A 33 -52.31 -5.14 13.20
C LYS A 33 -52.85 -5.67 11.87
N ILE A 34 -52.97 -6.98 11.70
CA ILE A 34 -53.57 -7.63 10.52
C ILE A 34 -55.01 -7.13 10.34
N ARG A 35 -55.77 -7.06 11.43
CA ARG A 35 -57.17 -6.59 11.43
C ARG A 35 -57.31 -5.08 11.23
N ARG A 36 -56.21 -4.32 11.25
CA ARG A 36 -56.19 -2.85 11.15
C ARG A 36 -57.11 -2.16 12.18
N ILE A 37 -57.18 -2.72 13.38
CA ILE A 37 -57.91 -2.16 14.54
C ILE A 37 -56.92 -1.77 15.64
N LYS A 38 -57.32 -0.84 16.53
CA LYS A 38 -56.50 -0.44 17.66
C LYS A 38 -56.39 -1.61 18.66
N CYS A 39 -55.16 -1.97 19.02
CA CYS A 39 -54.88 -2.92 20.09
C CYS A 39 -54.93 -2.21 21.44
N ASP A 40 -55.41 -2.90 22.48
CA ASP A 40 -55.41 -2.44 23.87
C ASP A 40 -54.12 -2.81 24.63
N GLU A 41 -53.20 -3.54 23.99
CA GLU A 41 -51.85 -3.87 24.49
C GLU A 41 -51.81 -4.72 25.78
N ALA A 42 -52.94 -5.28 26.22
CA ALA A 42 -52.99 -6.21 27.34
C ALA A 42 -52.18 -7.50 27.06
N ARG A 43 -51.41 -7.94 28.06
CA ARG A 43 -50.65 -9.20 28.05
C ARG A 43 -51.30 -10.21 29.03
N PRO A 44 -51.31 -11.52 28.73
CA PRO A 44 -50.67 -12.19 27.59
C PRO A 44 -51.49 -12.13 26.28
N SER A 45 -52.78 -11.77 26.32
CA SER A 45 -53.63 -11.62 25.14
C SER A 45 -54.45 -10.32 25.18
N CYS A 46 -54.64 -9.72 24.01
CA CYS A 46 -55.38 -8.46 23.88
C CYS A 46 -56.90 -8.68 24.12
N ARG A 47 -57.60 -7.75 24.80
CA ARG A 47 -59.04 -7.91 25.06
C ARG A 47 -59.86 -7.95 23.78
N ASN A 48 -59.45 -7.23 22.73
CA ASN A 48 -60.13 -7.26 21.42
C ASN A 48 -59.97 -8.61 20.68
N CYS A 49 -58.95 -9.38 21.02
CA CYS A 49 -58.69 -10.71 20.51
C CYS A 49 -59.56 -11.69 21.28
N HIS A 50 -59.48 -11.63 22.61
CA HIS A 50 -60.24 -12.46 23.54
C HIS A 50 -61.77 -12.29 23.40
N SER A 51 -62.28 -11.05 23.38
CA SER A 51 -63.72 -10.77 23.28
C SER A 51 -64.35 -11.22 21.97
N THR A 52 -63.53 -11.42 20.94
CA THR A 52 -64.00 -11.90 19.63
C THR A 52 -63.66 -13.37 19.37
N GLY A 53 -63.21 -14.09 20.40
CA GLY A 53 -62.89 -15.53 20.34
C GLY A 53 -61.70 -15.86 19.44
N ARG A 54 -60.82 -14.89 19.15
CA ARG A 54 -59.67 -15.08 18.25
C ARG A 54 -58.39 -15.31 19.03
N PHE A 55 -57.55 -16.22 18.53
CA PHE A 55 -56.21 -16.43 19.05
C PHE A 55 -55.37 -15.16 18.88
N CYS A 56 -54.75 -14.70 19.97
CA CYS A 56 -53.88 -13.53 19.97
C CYS A 56 -52.44 -14.02 19.77
N GLU A 57 -51.88 -13.76 18.60
CA GLU A 57 -50.51 -14.17 18.22
C GLU A 57 -49.41 -13.41 18.98
N GLY A 58 -49.78 -12.52 19.90
CA GLY A 58 -48.82 -11.76 20.72
C GLY A 58 -48.28 -10.50 20.03
N TYR A 59 -47.23 -9.92 20.60
CA TYR A 59 -46.65 -8.65 20.19
C TYR A 59 -45.26 -8.89 19.57
N ASP A 60 -44.96 -8.26 18.43
CA ASP A 60 -43.62 -8.32 17.83
C ASP A 60 -42.58 -7.61 18.73
N ASP A 61 -41.74 -8.37 19.43
CA ASP A 61 -40.68 -7.84 20.30
C ASP A 61 -39.63 -7.01 19.54
N ASN A 62 -39.54 -7.17 18.21
CA ASN A 62 -38.65 -6.38 17.35
C ASN A 62 -39.02 -4.89 17.23
N SER A 63 -40.21 -4.48 17.70
CA SER A 63 -40.62 -3.06 17.66
C SER A 63 -40.21 -2.25 18.90
N ILE A 64 -39.92 -2.91 20.03
CA ILE A 64 -39.47 -2.27 21.28
C ILE A 64 -37.93 -2.13 21.28
N ALA A 65 -37.22 -3.00 20.56
CA ALA A 65 -35.77 -2.93 20.40
C ALA A 65 -35.30 -1.74 19.53
N ASN A 66 -36.17 -1.10 18.74
CA ASN A 66 -35.73 -0.04 17.81
C ASN A 66 -36.07 1.40 18.26
N GLU A 67 -36.91 1.59 19.28
CA GLU A 67 -37.19 2.94 19.83
C GLU A 67 -36.32 3.30 21.03
N LYS A 68 -35.75 2.31 21.75
CA LYS A 68 -34.78 2.56 22.83
C LYS A 68 -33.32 2.75 22.35
N TYR A 69 -33.02 2.44 21.10
CA TYR A 69 -31.67 2.58 20.52
C TYR A 69 -31.46 3.88 19.73
N HIS A 70 -32.51 4.65 19.43
CA HIS A 70 -32.37 5.96 18.78
C HIS A 70 -32.15 7.14 19.75
N SER A 71 -32.32 6.93 21.06
CA SER A 71 -32.04 7.96 22.09
C SER A 71 -30.68 7.80 22.79
N LEU A 72 -29.87 6.83 22.37
CA LEU A 72 -28.48 6.65 22.78
C LEU A 72 -27.64 6.27 21.55
N ILE A 73 -27.75 7.05 20.48
CA ILE A 73 -26.57 7.24 19.64
C ILE A 73 -25.58 7.92 20.59
N PRO A 74 -24.41 7.32 20.94
CA PRO A 74 -23.36 8.12 21.53
C PRO A 74 -23.17 9.25 20.54
N SER A 75 -23.51 10.49 20.91
CA SER A 75 -22.96 11.63 20.20
C SER A 75 -21.49 11.30 20.11
N LYS A 76 -20.97 11.04 18.90
CA LYS A 76 -19.54 10.79 18.73
C LYS A 76 -18.91 11.99 19.42
N LEU A 77 -18.30 11.78 20.59
CA LEU A 77 -17.70 12.89 21.31
C LEU A 77 -16.79 13.56 20.28
N PRO A 78 -16.88 14.88 20.12
CA PRO A 78 -16.03 15.57 19.18
C PRO A 78 -14.59 15.15 19.46
N SER A 79 -13.94 14.61 18.43
CA SER A 79 -12.53 14.26 18.53
C SER A 79 -11.76 15.55 18.79
N THR A 80 -10.61 15.48 19.49
CA THR A 80 -9.75 16.67 19.65
C THR A 80 -9.41 17.32 18.30
N TRP A 81 -9.35 16.51 17.24
CA TRP A 81 -9.18 16.91 15.85
C TRP A 81 -10.32 17.76 15.27
N ASP A 82 -11.55 17.63 15.78
CA ASP A 82 -12.70 18.40 15.32
C ASP A 82 -12.62 19.88 15.70
N PHE A 83 -11.71 20.23 16.63
CA PHE A 83 -11.46 21.59 17.10
C PHE A 83 -10.21 22.22 16.49
N VAL A 84 -9.38 21.47 15.75
CA VAL A 84 -8.12 21.99 15.16
C VAL A 84 -8.39 22.99 14.04
N THR A 85 -9.49 22.81 13.31
CA THR A 85 -9.87 23.69 12.20
C THR A 85 -11.39 23.88 12.17
N LEU A 86 -11.85 24.94 11.50
CA LEU A 86 -13.26 25.11 11.13
C LEU A 86 -13.51 24.75 9.66
N ASP A 87 -12.44 24.49 8.88
CA ASP A 87 -12.55 24.11 7.48
C ASP A 87 -13.07 22.67 7.34
N SER A 88 -14.24 22.53 6.72
CA SER A 88 -14.89 21.22 6.55
C SER A 88 -14.08 20.27 5.66
N GLY A 89 -13.37 20.79 4.65
CA GLY A 89 -12.53 19.99 3.77
C GLY A 89 -11.29 19.43 4.48
N GLU A 90 -10.66 20.23 5.34
CA GLU A 90 -9.55 19.78 6.20
C GLU A 90 -10.00 18.68 7.17
N LYS A 91 -11.15 18.84 7.84
CA LYS A 91 -11.69 17.79 8.72
C LYS A 91 -11.95 16.48 7.99
N GLU A 92 -12.62 16.56 6.84
CA GLU A 92 -13.01 15.39 6.07
C GLU A 92 -11.78 14.63 5.56
N ASN A 93 -10.78 15.34 5.04
CA ASN A 93 -9.56 14.73 4.54
C ASN A 93 -8.69 14.20 5.69
N PHE A 94 -8.61 14.90 6.82
CA PHE A 94 -7.90 14.37 7.99
C PHE A 94 -8.57 13.11 8.55
N TYR A 95 -9.90 13.07 8.59
CA TYR A 95 -10.63 11.87 8.97
C TYR A 95 -10.28 10.69 8.06
N PHE A 96 -10.26 10.92 6.74
CA PHE A 96 -9.82 9.90 5.79
C PHE A 96 -8.36 9.50 5.98
N PHE A 97 -7.48 10.46 6.27
CA PHE A 97 -6.09 10.16 6.59
C PHE A 97 -6.01 9.17 7.75
N ARG A 98 -6.68 9.50 8.87
CA ARG A 98 -6.69 8.69 10.09
C ARG A 98 -7.36 7.32 9.91
N SER A 99 -8.38 7.23 9.06
CA SER A 99 -9.18 6.00 8.92
C SER A 99 -8.70 5.06 7.83
N ILE A 100 -8.01 5.58 6.80
CA ILE A 100 -7.64 4.79 5.60
C ILE A 100 -6.16 4.99 5.27
N THR A 101 -5.67 6.23 5.18
CA THR A 101 -4.27 6.45 4.77
C THR A 101 -3.27 5.90 5.79
N THR A 102 -3.52 6.06 7.09
CA THR A 102 -2.64 5.54 8.15
C THR A 102 -2.48 4.02 8.08
N SER A 103 -3.56 3.26 7.88
CA SER A 103 -3.48 1.80 7.78
C SER A 103 -2.69 1.34 6.56
N THR A 104 -2.80 2.07 5.45
CA THR A 104 -2.00 1.79 4.24
C THR A 104 -0.51 2.12 4.40
N LEU A 105 -0.18 3.17 5.16
CA LEU A 105 1.21 3.59 5.42
C LEU A 105 1.89 2.79 6.53
N ALA A 106 1.12 2.35 7.53
CA ALA A 106 1.59 1.60 8.69
C ALA A 106 2.26 0.27 8.32
N GLY A 107 1.68 -0.49 7.39
CA GLY A 107 2.19 -1.83 7.07
C GLY A 107 2.18 -2.77 8.29
N PHE A 108 2.98 -3.82 8.25
CA PHE A 108 3.06 -4.84 9.32
C PHE A 108 3.96 -4.43 10.50
N PHE A 109 4.83 -3.43 10.32
CA PHE A 109 5.87 -3.06 11.28
C PHE A 109 5.63 -1.70 11.96
N ASP A 110 4.44 -1.11 11.83
CA ASP A 110 4.08 0.13 12.55
C ASP A 110 3.64 -0.15 13.98
N PHE A 111 4.56 0.05 14.92
CA PHE A 111 4.26 0.01 16.37
C PHE A 111 3.67 1.34 16.86
N GLY A 112 2.77 1.94 16.10
CA GLY A 112 2.09 3.19 16.48
C GLY A 112 2.72 4.49 15.98
N PHE A 113 3.70 4.45 15.06
CA PHE A 113 4.27 5.67 14.49
C PHE A 113 3.26 6.41 13.61
N TRP A 114 2.73 5.75 12.58
CA TRP A 114 1.71 6.31 11.68
C TRP A 114 0.33 6.33 12.32
N SER A 115 -0.05 5.22 12.95
CA SER A 115 -1.39 5.01 13.48
C SER A 115 -1.70 5.81 14.76
N TYR A 116 -0.68 6.34 15.45
CA TYR A 116 -0.87 7.07 16.70
C TYR A 116 0.02 8.31 16.85
N ARG A 117 1.35 8.15 16.87
CA ARG A 117 2.30 9.22 17.25
C ARG A 117 2.27 10.39 16.29
N LEU A 118 2.36 10.13 14.99
CA LEU A 118 2.38 11.17 13.98
C LEU A 118 1.05 11.92 13.93
N LEU A 119 -0.07 11.20 14.16
CA LEU A 119 -1.37 11.84 14.33
C LEU A 119 -1.28 12.83 15.47
N GLN A 120 -0.87 12.43 16.68
CA GLN A 120 -0.74 13.34 17.83
C GLN A 120 0.17 14.53 17.56
N ASP A 121 1.33 14.30 16.94
CA ASP A 121 2.26 15.36 16.58
C ASP A 121 1.66 16.38 15.61
N SER A 122 0.66 16.00 14.80
CA SER A 122 -0.05 16.96 13.93
C SER A 122 -0.87 18.01 14.69
N HIS A 123 -1.19 17.81 15.98
CA HIS A 123 -1.75 18.87 16.83
C HIS A 123 -0.72 19.96 17.13
N ARG A 124 0.56 19.59 17.20
CA ARG A 124 1.67 20.48 17.54
C ARG A 124 2.31 21.11 16.31
N TYR A 125 2.37 20.37 15.21
CA TYR A 125 3.09 20.75 14.00
C TYR A 125 2.12 21.00 12.83
N PRO A 126 1.80 22.27 12.50
CA PRO A 126 0.88 22.60 11.41
C PRO A 126 1.34 22.08 10.04
N ALA A 127 2.66 21.96 9.83
CA ALA A 127 3.22 21.34 8.64
C ALA A 127 2.73 19.90 8.46
N LEU A 128 2.73 19.09 9.52
CA LEU A 128 2.23 17.71 9.48
C LEU A 128 0.72 17.68 9.22
N TRP A 129 -0.06 18.51 9.90
CA TRP A 129 -1.52 18.61 9.68
C TRP A 129 -1.87 18.86 8.21
N HIS A 130 -1.25 19.89 7.62
CA HIS A 130 -1.47 20.26 6.23
C HIS A 130 -0.90 19.20 5.26
N GLY A 131 0.23 18.59 5.59
CA GLY A 131 0.81 17.50 4.79
C GLY A 131 -0.07 16.25 4.75
N MET A 132 -0.64 15.87 5.90
CA MET A 132 -1.54 14.72 6.04
C MET A 132 -2.85 14.93 5.29
N THR A 133 -3.46 16.11 5.43
CA THR A 133 -4.70 16.47 4.71
C THR A 133 -4.46 16.54 3.20
N ALA A 134 -3.30 17.05 2.76
CA ALA A 134 -2.91 17.02 1.36
C ALA A 134 -2.76 15.60 0.84
N LEU A 135 -2.03 14.74 1.56
CA LEU A 135 -1.84 13.34 1.18
C LEU A 135 -3.18 12.58 1.13
N ALA A 136 -4.09 12.82 2.08
CA ALA A 136 -5.42 12.21 2.03
C ALA A 136 -6.21 12.62 0.79
N GLY A 137 -6.16 13.89 0.38
CA GLY A 137 -6.81 14.35 -0.85
C GLY A 137 -6.30 13.59 -2.08
N VAL A 138 -4.98 13.42 -2.21
CA VAL A 138 -4.38 12.67 -3.32
C VAL A 138 -4.66 11.17 -3.21
N HIS A 139 -4.59 10.61 -2.00
CA HIS A 139 -4.81 9.18 -1.76
C HIS A 139 -6.25 8.76 -2.04
N ARG A 140 -7.24 9.60 -1.69
CA ARG A 140 -8.65 9.40 -2.02
C ARG A 140 -8.88 9.23 -3.50
N GLU A 141 -8.27 10.12 -4.29
CA GLU A 141 -8.30 9.95 -5.74
C GLU A 141 -7.68 8.60 -6.08
N TYR A 142 -6.44 8.36 -5.64
CA TYR A 142 -5.70 7.14 -5.98
C TYR A 142 -6.50 5.84 -5.76
N VAL A 143 -7.18 5.69 -4.62
CA VAL A 143 -7.94 4.47 -4.30
C VAL A 143 -9.35 4.41 -4.90
N ASP A 144 -9.78 5.44 -5.64
CA ASP A 144 -11.11 5.47 -6.26
C ASP A 144 -11.32 4.25 -7.19
N PRO A 145 -12.31 3.39 -6.88
CA PRO A 145 -12.68 2.22 -7.70
C PRO A 145 -13.00 2.52 -9.16
N SER A 146 -13.46 3.73 -9.45
CA SER A 146 -13.83 4.15 -10.80
C SER A 146 -12.63 4.62 -11.62
N ALA A 147 -11.48 4.85 -10.97
CA ALA A 147 -10.28 5.32 -11.63
C ALA A 147 -9.61 4.20 -12.44
N SER A 148 -9.06 4.58 -13.60
CA SER A 148 -8.29 3.67 -14.44
C SER A 148 -6.96 3.32 -13.76
N LEU A 149 -6.62 2.03 -13.73
CA LEU A 149 -5.36 1.50 -13.19
C LEU A 149 -4.13 1.79 -14.07
N THR A 150 -4.33 2.23 -15.32
CA THR A 150 -3.26 2.35 -16.34
C THR A 150 -3.26 3.70 -17.05
N ARG A 151 -4.20 4.60 -16.75
CA ARG A 151 -4.25 5.95 -17.35
C ARG A 151 -3.79 7.01 -16.35
N PRO A 152 -2.89 7.92 -16.76
CA PRO A 152 -2.39 8.96 -15.88
C PRO A 152 -3.48 9.95 -15.47
N ARG A 153 -3.46 10.32 -14.18
CA ARG A 153 -4.42 11.26 -13.58
C ARG A 153 -3.96 12.69 -13.86
N MET A 154 -4.29 13.17 -15.05
CA MET A 154 -3.98 14.53 -15.50
C MET A 154 -5.09 15.54 -15.15
N GLY A 155 -6.08 15.14 -14.34
CA GLY A 155 -7.25 15.95 -14.02
C GLY A 155 -7.02 16.92 -12.86
N ASP A 156 -7.50 18.15 -13.04
CA ASP A 156 -7.60 19.17 -11.99
C ASP A 156 -8.85 18.92 -11.12
N THR A 157 -8.88 17.76 -10.45
CA THR A 157 -10.03 17.39 -9.61
C THR A 157 -10.09 18.26 -8.37
N ARG A 158 -11.28 18.37 -7.76
CA ARG A 158 -11.45 19.13 -6.50
C ARG A 158 -10.48 18.67 -5.41
N ASN A 159 -10.22 17.37 -5.32
CA ASN A 159 -9.30 16.80 -4.35
C ASN A 159 -7.84 17.14 -4.66
N VAL A 160 -7.44 17.16 -5.94
CA VAL A 160 -6.10 17.60 -6.36
C VAL A 160 -5.88 19.09 -6.06
N GLN A 161 -6.86 19.95 -6.37
CA GLN A 161 -6.80 21.38 -6.04
C GLN A 161 -6.72 21.62 -4.52
N PHE A 162 -7.52 20.90 -3.74
CA PHE A 162 -7.48 20.96 -2.28
C PHE A 162 -6.10 20.51 -1.78
N ALA A 163 -5.60 19.37 -2.26
CA ALA A 163 -4.31 18.84 -1.86
C ALA A 163 -3.17 19.82 -2.17
N LEU A 164 -3.18 20.47 -3.34
CA LEU A 164 -2.17 21.47 -3.68
C LEU A 164 -2.20 22.68 -2.72
N LYS A 165 -3.40 23.17 -2.37
CA LYS A 165 -3.53 24.26 -1.38
C LYS A 165 -2.99 23.85 -0.01
N GLN A 166 -3.31 22.64 0.44
CA GLN A 166 -2.82 22.12 1.72
C GLN A 166 -1.31 21.85 1.69
N PHE A 167 -0.79 21.34 0.58
CA PHE A 167 0.65 21.16 0.36
C PHE A 167 1.40 22.49 0.49
N ASN A 168 0.90 23.56 -0.13
CA ASN A 168 1.49 24.89 0.00
C ASN A 168 1.43 25.41 1.45
N LYS A 169 0.32 25.24 2.16
CA LYS A 169 0.21 25.59 3.59
C LYS A 169 1.21 24.81 4.45
N SER A 170 1.40 23.53 4.14
CA SER A 170 2.38 22.66 4.80
C SER A 170 3.81 23.19 4.63
N ILE A 171 4.19 23.58 3.40
CA ILE A 171 5.49 24.18 3.12
C ILE A 171 5.68 25.47 3.92
N GLN A 172 4.70 26.38 3.91
CA GLN A 172 4.81 27.65 4.64
C GLN A 172 4.98 27.42 6.14
N SER A 173 4.23 26.47 6.70
CA SER A 173 4.34 26.11 8.12
C SER A 173 5.70 25.47 8.44
N LEU A 174 6.23 24.65 7.54
CA LEU A 174 7.54 24.04 7.70
C LEU A 174 8.65 25.10 7.66
N LEU A 175 8.58 26.06 6.74
CA LEU A 175 9.55 27.16 6.66
C LEU A 175 9.53 28.01 7.94
N ASN A 176 8.35 28.30 8.48
CA ASN A 176 8.23 29.00 9.75
C ASN A 176 8.88 28.21 10.90
N GLN A 177 8.67 26.90 10.97
CA GLN A 177 9.32 26.04 11.98
C GLN A 177 10.85 26.04 11.83
N LEU A 178 11.37 25.99 10.60
CA LEU A 178 12.80 25.97 10.32
C LEU A 178 13.50 27.31 10.62
N SER A 179 12.74 28.40 10.74
CA SER A 179 13.28 29.73 11.06
C SER A 179 13.69 29.91 12.53
N GLY A 180 13.38 28.93 13.40
CA GLY A 180 13.78 28.95 14.81
C GLY A 180 15.29 28.78 15.05
N GLU A 181 15.79 29.29 16.19
CA GLU A 181 17.23 29.33 16.50
C GLU A 181 17.88 27.94 16.66
N THR A 182 17.17 26.95 17.20
CA THR A 182 17.64 25.56 17.34
C THR A 182 16.50 24.56 17.18
N LEU A 183 16.74 23.48 16.41
CA LEU A 183 15.76 22.40 16.20
C LEU A 183 15.96 21.27 17.22
N THR A 184 14.91 20.96 17.98
CA THR A 184 14.88 19.78 18.85
C THR A 184 14.85 18.49 18.01
N ILE A 185 15.09 17.33 18.65
CA ILE A 185 14.95 16.02 17.98
C ILE A 185 13.54 15.83 17.45
N ARG A 186 12.52 16.23 18.21
CA ARG A 186 11.12 16.12 17.79
C ARG A 186 10.83 17.00 16.57
N ASP A 187 11.38 18.21 16.52
CA ASP A 187 11.25 19.08 15.35
C ASP A 187 11.88 18.46 14.11
N LYS A 188 13.07 17.84 14.25
CA LYS A 188 13.76 17.12 13.18
C LYS A 188 12.95 15.92 12.67
N ILE A 189 12.37 15.13 13.58
CA ILE A 189 11.46 14.01 13.24
C ILE A 189 10.23 14.54 12.49
N ALA A 190 9.61 15.63 12.95
CA ALA A 190 8.47 16.25 12.29
C ALA A 190 8.82 16.75 10.87
N VAL A 191 10.00 17.34 10.68
CA VAL A 191 10.50 17.75 9.34
C VAL A 191 10.66 16.54 8.42
N LEU A 192 11.31 15.48 8.90
CA LEU A 192 11.53 14.27 8.11
C LEU A 192 10.22 13.53 7.79
N ALA A 193 9.29 13.46 8.74
CA ALA A 193 7.97 12.89 8.50
C ALA A 193 7.16 13.72 7.49
N THR A 194 7.25 15.05 7.56
CA THR A 194 6.68 15.94 6.54
C THR A 194 7.31 15.69 5.17
N CYS A 195 8.62 15.46 5.11
CA CYS A 195 9.32 15.07 3.88
C CYS A 195 8.78 13.74 3.31
N VAL A 196 8.56 12.73 4.16
CA VAL A 196 7.93 11.45 3.74
C VAL A 196 6.52 11.67 3.19
N LEU A 197 5.71 12.54 3.79
CA LEU A 197 4.39 12.90 3.25
C LEU A 197 4.51 13.52 1.86
N TYR A 198 5.50 14.39 1.62
CA TYR A 198 5.75 14.99 0.31
C TYR A 198 6.22 13.97 -0.73
N ILE A 199 7.03 12.99 -0.32
CA ILE A 199 7.41 11.86 -1.16
C ILE A 199 6.16 11.09 -1.58
N CYS A 200 5.29 10.72 -0.63
CA CYS A 200 4.05 10.01 -0.91
C CYS A 200 3.14 10.77 -1.88
N ILE A 201 2.94 12.09 -1.65
CA ILE A 201 2.15 12.95 -2.54
C ILE A 201 2.74 12.97 -3.95
N SER A 202 4.07 13.14 -4.05
CA SER A 202 4.77 13.18 -5.34
C SER A 202 4.64 11.85 -6.08
N CYS A 203 4.83 10.72 -5.37
CA CYS A 203 4.63 9.38 -5.90
C CYS A 203 3.21 9.21 -6.46
N LEU A 204 2.18 9.44 -5.65
CA LEU A 204 0.78 9.23 -6.04
C LEU A 204 0.29 10.19 -7.14
N GLN A 205 1.00 11.29 -7.39
CA GLN A 205 0.74 12.19 -8.51
C GLN A 205 1.59 11.87 -9.76
N GLY A 206 2.40 10.81 -9.70
CA GLY A 206 3.32 10.40 -10.75
C GLY A 206 4.55 11.30 -10.91
N ARG A 207 4.80 12.25 -10.01
CA ARG A 207 5.89 13.23 -10.05
C ARG A 207 7.20 12.66 -9.49
N GLN A 208 7.82 11.74 -10.21
CA GLN A 208 9.02 11.02 -9.72
C GLN A 208 10.24 11.90 -9.45
N PRO A 209 10.60 12.90 -10.30
CA PRO A 209 11.75 13.75 -10.02
C PRO A 209 11.63 14.48 -8.67
N GLN A 210 10.43 14.94 -8.33
CA GLN A 210 10.14 15.58 -7.04
C GLN A 210 10.26 14.59 -5.88
N ALA A 211 9.76 13.36 -6.05
CA ALA A 211 9.95 12.30 -5.05
C ALA A 211 11.44 12.04 -4.81
N PHE A 212 12.24 11.92 -5.87
CA PHE A 212 13.69 11.67 -5.76
C PHE A 212 14.42 12.82 -5.07
N MET A 213 14.07 14.07 -5.41
CA MET A 213 14.57 15.26 -4.72
C MET A 213 14.25 15.23 -3.21
N HIS A 214 13.03 14.89 -2.82
CA HIS A 214 12.67 14.79 -1.40
C HIS A 214 13.40 13.64 -0.69
N ILE A 215 13.56 12.48 -1.33
CA ILE A 215 14.34 11.36 -0.80
C ILE A 215 15.79 11.81 -0.56
N GLN A 216 16.44 12.39 -1.56
CA GLN A 216 17.82 12.87 -1.47
C GLN A 216 18.01 13.89 -0.34
N ASN A 217 17.10 14.86 -0.21
CA ASN A 217 17.17 15.87 0.82
C ASN A 217 16.89 15.29 2.21
N GLY A 218 15.94 14.36 2.34
CA GLY A 218 15.68 13.64 3.58
C GLY A 218 16.90 12.84 4.04
N LEU A 219 17.56 12.13 3.12
CA LEU A 219 18.82 11.43 3.39
C LEU A 219 19.93 12.40 3.83
N LYS A 220 20.10 13.54 3.15
CA LYS A 220 21.08 14.56 3.54
C LYS A 220 20.83 15.09 4.96
N LEU A 221 19.59 15.41 5.30
CA LEU A 221 19.21 15.88 6.64
C LEU A 221 19.47 14.81 7.71
N PHE A 222 19.16 13.54 7.41
CA PHE A 222 19.41 12.43 8.33
C PHE A 222 20.88 12.33 8.73
N HIS A 223 21.79 12.49 7.76
CA HIS A 223 23.23 12.49 7.98
C HIS A 223 23.70 13.77 8.69
N GLN A 224 23.31 14.95 8.21
CA GLN A 224 23.75 16.24 8.76
C GLN A 224 23.36 16.41 10.23
N TRP A 225 22.19 15.90 10.63
CA TRP A 225 21.73 15.97 12.01
C TRP A 225 22.25 14.85 12.90
N GLY A 226 23.03 13.91 12.35
CA GLY A 226 23.62 12.80 13.11
C GLY A 226 22.57 11.93 13.81
N LEU A 227 21.35 11.82 13.25
CA LEU A 227 20.24 11.14 13.92
C LEU A 227 20.55 9.67 14.21
N GLN A 228 21.37 9.02 13.38
CA GLN A 228 21.86 7.65 13.59
C GLN A 228 22.58 7.48 14.94
N SER A 229 23.48 8.39 15.27
CA SER A 229 24.22 8.36 16.55
C SER A 229 23.32 8.64 17.75
N SER A 230 22.25 9.39 17.50
CA SER A 230 21.19 9.68 18.44
C SER A 230 20.10 8.60 18.42
N LEU A 231 20.37 7.37 17.98
CA LEU A 231 19.47 6.21 18.17
C LEU A 231 19.96 5.26 19.28
N VAL A 232 21.11 5.54 19.91
CA VAL A 232 21.75 4.65 20.93
C VAL A 232 21.57 5.05 22.41
N ARG A 233 21.25 6.32 22.70
CA ARG A 233 21.15 7.01 24.01
C ARG A 233 19.76 7.26 24.71
N SER A 234 18.56 6.98 24.18
CA SER A 234 17.22 7.35 24.73
C SER A 234 16.01 6.62 24.08
N PRO A 235 15.47 5.54 24.66
CA PRO A 235 14.52 4.63 23.97
C PRO A 235 13.10 5.15 23.64
N GLU A 236 12.48 6.01 24.46
CA GLU A 236 11.03 6.33 24.31
C GLU A 236 10.72 7.39 23.25
N ASP A 237 11.66 8.28 22.95
CA ASP A 237 11.52 9.34 21.95
C ASP A 237 11.93 8.91 20.52
N TRP A 238 12.40 7.67 20.34
CA TRP A 238 13.14 7.27 19.12
C TRP A 238 12.49 6.28 18.17
N LEU A 239 11.37 5.66 18.55
CA LEU A 239 10.61 4.84 17.61
C LEU A 239 10.29 5.60 16.31
N GLY A 240 10.07 6.93 16.38
CA GLY A 240 9.86 7.75 15.20
C GLY A 240 11.09 7.89 14.30
N ALA A 241 12.29 7.97 14.88
CA ALA A 241 13.54 8.08 14.11
C ALA A 241 13.94 6.74 13.47
N GLU A 242 13.70 5.61 14.14
CA GLU A 242 13.93 4.27 13.60
C GLU A 242 13.01 3.94 12.42
N MET A 243 11.72 4.28 12.55
CA MET A 243 10.75 4.12 11.45
C MET A 243 11.09 5.01 10.25
N LEU A 244 11.52 6.26 10.49
CA LEU A 244 11.99 7.13 9.42
C LEU A 244 13.27 6.60 8.78
N LEU A 245 14.23 6.09 9.57
CA LEU A 245 15.44 5.45 9.06
C LEU A 245 15.08 4.30 8.11
N LEU A 246 14.19 3.40 8.54
CA LEU A 246 13.71 2.28 7.75
C LEU A 246 13.07 2.73 6.43
N ILE A 247 12.19 3.73 6.48
CA ILE A 247 11.54 4.30 5.29
C ILE A 247 12.59 4.88 4.33
N PHE A 248 13.56 5.66 4.82
CA PHE A 248 14.59 6.26 3.97
C PHE A 248 15.56 5.21 3.39
N MET A 249 15.90 4.15 4.13
CA MET A 249 16.73 3.04 3.59
C MET A 249 16.05 2.32 2.43
N ARG A 250 14.74 2.05 2.55
CA ARG A 250 13.94 1.45 1.47
C ARG A 250 13.80 2.37 0.27
N LEU A 251 13.51 3.65 0.51
CA LEU A 251 13.39 4.62 -0.58
C LEU A 251 14.73 4.84 -1.30
N ASP A 252 15.85 4.84 -0.58
CA ASP A 252 17.18 4.89 -1.20
C ASP A 252 17.42 3.68 -2.09
N SER A 253 17.17 2.45 -1.61
CA SER A 253 17.39 1.23 -2.42
C SER A 253 16.54 1.22 -3.69
N GLN A 254 15.29 1.67 -3.62
CA GLN A 254 14.40 1.77 -4.77
C GLN A 254 14.85 2.82 -5.80
N VAL A 255 15.50 3.91 -5.39
CA VAL A 255 15.93 4.99 -6.30
C VAL A 255 17.18 4.60 -7.08
N ARG A 256 18.06 3.76 -6.51
CA ARG A 256 19.36 3.43 -7.10
C ARG A 256 19.32 2.89 -8.54
N PRO A 257 18.38 2.01 -8.94
CA PRO A 257 18.27 1.58 -10.34
C PRO A 257 18.10 2.73 -11.34
N TYR A 258 17.42 3.82 -10.95
CA TYR A 258 17.24 5.00 -11.80
C TYR A 258 18.49 5.86 -11.87
N LEU A 259 19.23 5.99 -10.76
CA LEU A 259 20.50 6.74 -10.71
C LEU A 259 21.62 6.04 -11.45
N ALA A 260 21.60 4.71 -11.45
CA ALA A 260 22.61 3.91 -12.13
C ALA A 260 22.67 4.17 -13.64
N MET A 261 21.54 4.57 -14.23
CA MET A 261 21.37 4.57 -15.68
C MET A 261 21.25 5.99 -16.28
N GLN A 262 21.32 7.06 -15.48
CA GLN A 262 20.97 8.42 -15.94
C GLN A 262 22.04 9.52 -15.75
N ASP A 263 23.30 9.23 -15.39
CA ASP A 263 24.30 10.25 -14.97
C ASP A 263 23.83 11.20 -13.82
N LEU A 264 22.63 10.97 -13.29
CA LEU A 264 22.03 11.65 -12.12
C LEU A 264 22.75 11.32 -10.81
N SER A 265 23.75 10.43 -10.84
CA SER A 265 24.65 10.15 -9.71
C SER A 265 25.41 11.39 -9.26
N SER A 266 25.61 12.37 -10.15
CA SER A 266 26.27 13.64 -9.85
C SER A 266 25.50 14.45 -8.80
N GLY A 267 25.81 14.21 -7.53
CA GLY A 267 25.23 14.90 -6.37
C GLY A 267 24.31 14.05 -5.49
N TRP A 268 24.04 12.79 -5.82
CA TRP A 268 23.34 11.87 -4.90
C TRP A 268 24.23 11.58 -3.69
N ILE A 269 23.62 11.39 -2.52
CA ILE A 269 24.37 11.11 -1.31
C ILE A 269 24.82 9.64 -1.31
N GLU A 270 26.13 9.42 -1.31
CA GLU A 270 26.69 8.06 -1.26
C GLU A 270 26.94 7.56 0.17
N ASN A 271 26.79 8.42 1.17
CA ASN A 271 26.91 8.01 2.57
C ASN A 271 25.89 6.90 2.88
N ARG A 272 26.34 5.87 3.60
CA ARG A 272 25.50 4.75 4.01
C ARG A 272 24.68 5.15 5.22
N LEU A 273 23.39 4.81 5.18
CA LEU A 273 22.58 4.79 6.38
C LEU A 273 22.94 3.52 7.16
N VAL A 274 23.56 3.68 8.31
CA VAL A 274 23.96 2.56 9.18
C VAL A 274 23.08 2.59 10.42
N ALA A 275 22.36 1.50 10.69
CA ALA A 275 21.76 1.30 12.00
C ALA A 275 22.89 0.92 12.97
N SER A 276 22.82 1.33 14.24
CA SER A 276 23.89 1.04 15.20
C SER A 276 24.19 -0.46 15.22
N SER A 277 25.41 -0.85 14.81
CA SER A 277 25.83 -2.25 14.75
C SER A 277 25.89 -2.82 16.16
N SER A 278 24.82 -3.51 16.55
CA SER A 278 24.74 -4.22 17.82
C SER A 278 24.91 -5.71 17.55
N GLU A 279 25.93 -6.31 18.17
CA GLU A 279 26.08 -7.78 18.22
C GLU A 279 25.01 -8.45 19.08
N ARG A 280 24.14 -7.67 19.74
CA ARG A 280 23.08 -8.19 20.60
C ARG A 280 21.98 -8.85 19.77
N PRO A 281 21.27 -9.85 20.34
CA PRO A 281 20.03 -10.37 19.76
C PRO A 281 19.02 -9.25 19.49
N PHE A 282 18.16 -9.46 18.48
CA PHE A 282 17.04 -8.54 18.22
C PHE A 282 16.05 -8.57 19.39
N ALA A 283 15.52 -7.41 19.78
CA ALA A 283 14.46 -7.31 20.78
C ALA A 283 13.07 -7.41 20.12
N THR A 284 12.93 -6.93 18.89
CA THR A 284 11.68 -6.95 18.12
C THR A 284 11.89 -7.37 16.66
N LEU A 285 10.80 -7.72 15.97
CA LEU A 285 10.84 -7.92 14.51
C LEU A 285 11.20 -6.62 13.75
N LEU A 286 10.92 -5.44 14.30
CA LEU A 286 11.33 -4.17 13.70
C LEU A 286 12.86 -4.05 13.66
N ASP A 287 13.54 -4.41 14.76
CA ASP A 287 15.00 -4.37 14.84
C ASP A 287 15.62 -5.30 13.79
N ALA A 288 15.04 -6.51 13.66
CA ALA A 288 15.43 -7.47 12.63
C ALA A 288 15.24 -6.87 11.24
N TYR A 289 14.13 -6.16 11.00
CA TYR A 289 13.84 -5.58 9.70
C TYR A 289 14.78 -4.42 9.35
N ILE A 290 15.02 -3.50 10.29
CA ILE A 290 15.95 -2.38 10.12
C ILE A 290 17.34 -2.92 9.76
N SER A 291 17.82 -3.92 10.52
CA SER A 291 19.12 -4.53 10.24
C SER A 291 19.15 -5.26 8.89
N LEU A 292 18.06 -5.87 8.45
CA LEU A 292 17.99 -6.56 7.17
C LEU A 292 18.00 -5.58 5.98
N GLU A 293 17.29 -4.45 6.11
CA GLU A 293 17.24 -3.41 5.07
C GLU A 293 18.58 -2.70 4.89
N GLU A 294 19.37 -2.57 5.95
CA GLU A 294 20.76 -2.09 5.84
C GLU A 294 21.59 -3.03 4.94
N VAL A 295 21.56 -4.34 5.21
CA VAL A 295 22.25 -5.35 4.39
C VAL A 295 21.70 -5.36 2.96
N PHE A 296 20.38 -5.27 2.79
CA PHE A 296 19.75 -5.23 1.47
C PHE A 296 20.20 -4.00 0.67
N ASN A 297 20.21 -2.81 1.27
CA ASN A 297 20.66 -1.59 0.59
C ASN A 297 22.13 -1.70 0.16
N ASP A 298 22.98 -2.26 1.01
CA ASP A 298 24.39 -2.51 0.73
C ASP A 298 24.61 -3.52 -0.40
N VAL A 299 23.87 -4.62 -0.40
CA VAL A 299 23.92 -5.61 -1.49
C VAL A 299 23.37 -5.04 -2.79
N MET A 300 22.32 -4.22 -2.74
CA MET A 300 21.79 -3.54 -3.92
C MET A 300 22.79 -2.54 -4.51
N ARG A 301 23.51 -1.78 -3.68
CA ARG A 301 24.60 -0.89 -4.13
C ARG A 301 25.70 -1.69 -4.83
N PHE A 302 26.19 -2.72 -4.17
CA PHE A 302 27.22 -3.62 -4.70
C PHE A 302 26.79 -4.22 -6.05
N TYR A 303 25.54 -4.68 -6.12
CA TYR A 303 24.97 -5.26 -7.33
C TYR A 303 24.92 -4.24 -8.47
N LEU A 304 24.37 -3.04 -8.22
CA LEU A 304 24.17 -2.01 -9.24
C LEU A 304 25.46 -1.34 -9.71
N ASP A 305 26.42 -1.07 -8.83
CA ASP A 305 27.72 -0.49 -9.23
C ASP A 305 28.48 -1.39 -10.19
N TYR A 306 28.31 -2.71 -10.05
CA TYR A 306 28.87 -3.67 -10.98
C TYR A 306 28.13 -3.71 -12.33
N TYR A 307 26.84 -3.37 -12.39
CA TYR A 307 26.11 -3.16 -13.66
C TYR A 307 26.55 -1.88 -14.38
N LYS A 308 26.79 -0.78 -13.65
CA LYS A 308 27.17 0.51 -14.25
C LYS A 308 28.52 0.44 -14.97
N THR A 309 29.42 -0.39 -14.48
CA THR A 309 30.83 -0.29 -14.85
C THR A 309 31.23 -1.18 -16.03
N GLN A 310 30.42 -2.16 -16.45
CA GLN A 310 30.96 -3.30 -17.23
C GLN A 310 29.96 -3.92 -18.23
N ALA A 311 30.39 -4.03 -19.50
CA ALA A 311 29.70 -4.79 -20.58
C ALA A 311 29.39 -6.24 -20.14
N PRO A 312 28.41 -6.96 -20.74
CA PRO A 312 27.92 -8.27 -20.30
C PRO A 312 28.94 -9.44 -20.21
N ASN A 313 30.23 -9.20 -20.40
CA ASN A 313 31.30 -10.20 -20.48
C ASN A 313 32.55 -9.91 -19.60
N VAL A 314 32.45 -9.11 -18.52
CA VAL A 314 33.60 -8.94 -17.60
C VAL A 314 33.65 -10.08 -16.57
N GLY A 315 34.87 -10.50 -16.22
CA GLY A 315 35.20 -11.70 -15.44
C GLY A 315 34.59 -11.74 -14.03
N PRO A 316 34.72 -12.87 -13.31
CA PRO A 316 34.01 -13.09 -12.05
C PRO A 316 34.32 -12.01 -11.01
N VAL A 317 33.27 -11.57 -10.30
CA VAL A 317 33.39 -10.84 -9.04
C VAL A 317 34.29 -11.65 -8.10
N SER A 318 35.30 -11.02 -7.48
CA SER A 318 36.14 -11.71 -6.51
C SER A 318 35.27 -12.36 -5.42
N PRO A 319 35.41 -13.66 -5.14
CA PRO A 319 34.67 -14.33 -4.08
C PRO A 319 34.75 -13.59 -2.74
N ASP A 320 35.90 -12.97 -2.46
CA ASP A 320 36.15 -12.20 -1.24
C ASP A 320 35.23 -10.97 -1.11
N ALA A 321 34.78 -10.39 -2.22
CA ALA A 321 33.90 -9.23 -2.21
C ALA A 321 32.47 -9.57 -1.74
N LYS A 322 32.01 -10.81 -1.96
CA LYS A 322 30.69 -11.28 -1.50
C LYS A 322 30.71 -11.78 -0.06
N GLU A 323 31.85 -12.27 0.43
CA GLU A 323 31.94 -12.91 1.76
C GLU A 323 31.58 -11.96 2.91
N VAL A 324 31.85 -10.66 2.76
CA VAL A 324 31.44 -9.64 3.76
C VAL A 324 29.91 -9.65 3.96
N TYR A 325 29.15 -9.66 2.86
CA TYR A 325 27.68 -9.67 2.91
C TYR A 325 27.15 -11.03 3.37
N LEU A 326 27.75 -12.13 2.91
CA LEU A 326 27.37 -13.47 3.36
C LEU A 326 27.55 -13.63 4.88
N ARG A 327 28.63 -13.10 5.44
CA ARG A 327 28.85 -13.05 6.89
C ARG A 327 27.78 -12.23 7.61
N GLN A 328 27.45 -11.04 7.13
CA GLN A 328 26.38 -10.22 7.71
C GLN A 328 25.02 -10.93 7.68
N VAL A 329 24.70 -11.65 6.60
CA VAL A 329 23.47 -12.45 6.50
C VAL A 329 23.48 -13.60 7.52
N ARG A 330 24.59 -14.32 7.67
CA ARG A 330 24.71 -15.40 8.67
C ARG A 330 24.55 -14.87 10.11
N GLU A 331 25.17 -13.72 10.41
CA GLU A 331 25.04 -13.04 11.70
C GLU A 331 23.60 -12.58 11.96
N TRP A 332 22.92 -12.07 10.92
CA TRP A 332 21.51 -11.71 10.99
C TRP A 332 20.62 -12.93 11.26
N ASP A 333 20.81 -14.04 10.52
CA ASP A 333 20.05 -15.29 10.68
C ASP A 333 20.20 -15.82 12.12
N ALA A 334 21.40 -15.78 12.69
CA ALA A 334 21.66 -16.22 14.07
C ALA A 334 20.95 -15.34 15.13
N ARG A 335 20.92 -14.01 14.92
CA ARG A 335 20.22 -13.08 15.81
C ARG A 335 18.70 -13.25 15.73
N LEU A 336 18.15 -13.44 14.53
CA LEU A 336 16.72 -13.72 14.34
C LEU A 336 16.33 -15.06 14.98
N ALA A 337 17.13 -16.11 14.80
CA ALA A 337 16.88 -17.41 15.44
C ALA A 337 16.82 -17.30 16.97
N THR A 338 17.62 -16.41 17.57
CA THR A 338 17.59 -16.15 19.00
C THR A 338 16.27 -15.49 19.43
N LEU A 339 15.78 -14.49 18.67
CA LEU A 339 14.48 -13.85 18.91
C LEU A 339 13.33 -14.86 18.78
N LEU A 340 13.29 -15.64 17.70
CA LEU A 340 12.22 -16.60 17.44
C LEU A 340 12.16 -17.74 18.47
N ARG A 341 13.29 -18.08 19.09
CA ARG A 341 13.30 -19.03 20.22
C ARG A 341 12.63 -18.45 21.47
N MET A 342 12.71 -17.14 21.66
CA MET A 342 12.10 -16.44 22.80
C MET A 342 10.63 -16.09 22.55
N SER A 343 10.28 -15.81 21.30
CA SER A 343 8.94 -15.41 20.86
C SER A 343 8.51 -16.22 19.62
N PRO A 344 8.13 -17.50 19.79
CA PRO A 344 7.75 -18.37 18.68
C PRO A 344 6.46 -17.95 17.96
N GLU A 345 5.61 -17.13 18.61
CA GLU A 345 4.38 -16.55 18.04
C GLU A 345 4.63 -15.79 16.72
N TYR A 346 5.80 -15.17 16.59
CA TYR A 346 6.17 -14.44 15.36
C TYR A 346 6.16 -15.32 14.12
N LEU A 347 6.44 -16.63 14.23
CA LEU A 347 6.50 -17.56 13.10
C LEU A 347 5.21 -17.62 12.27
N GLN A 348 4.07 -17.23 12.85
CA GLN A 348 2.76 -17.29 12.20
C GLN A 348 2.33 -15.92 11.64
N GLU A 349 3.11 -14.86 11.86
CA GLU A 349 2.77 -13.51 11.42
C GLU A 349 3.14 -13.28 9.96
N THR A 350 2.30 -12.52 9.23
CA THR A 350 2.62 -12.09 7.85
C THR A 350 3.88 -11.21 7.81
N ALA A 351 4.21 -10.52 8.91
CA ALA A 351 5.47 -9.79 9.06
C ALA A 351 6.70 -10.68 8.84
N MET A 352 6.66 -11.93 9.31
CA MET A 352 7.74 -12.89 9.10
C MET A 352 7.88 -13.34 7.65
N ASP A 353 6.76 -13.43 6.92
CA ASP A 353 6.80 -13.72 5.49
C ASP A 353 7.44 -12.57 4.71
N LEU A 354 7.20 -11.33 5.11
CA LEU A 354 7.86 -10.16 4.53
C LEU A 354 9.37 -10.15 4.79
N LEU A 355 9.80 -10.48 6.01
CA LEU A 355 11.22 -10.63 6.32
C LEU A 355 11.86 -11.76 5.51
N SER A 356 11.16 -12.88 5.41
CA SER A 356 11.63 -14.06 4.69
C SER A 356 11.81 -13.79 3.21
N ILE A 357 10.86 -13.09 2.56
CA ILE A 357 11.01 -12.70 1.15
C ILE A 357 12.18 -11.73 0.96
N ARG A 358 12.36 -10.77 1.86
CA ARG A 358 13.45 -9.80 1.77
C ARG A 358 14.81 -10.46 1.95
N ARG A 359 14.95 -11.37 2.92
CA ARG A 359 16.16 -12.19 3.11
C ARG A 359 16.42 -13.06 1.88
N LYS A 360 15.41 -13.78 1.39
CA LYS A 360 15.54 -14.64 0.20
C LYS A 360 15.99 -13.83 -1.02
N PHE A 361 15.55 -12.59 -1.14
CA PHE A 361 15.99 -11.72 -2.22
C PHE A 361 17.48 -11.35 -2.11
N ILE A 362 17.98 -11.05 -0.90
CA ILE A 362 19.44 -10.86 -0.67
C ILE A 362 20.22 -12.10 -1.11
N GLU A 363 19.77 -13.28 -0.70
CA GLU A 363 20.42 -14.55 -1.06
C GLU A 363 20.47 -14.76 -2.57
N VAL A 364 19.37 -14.53 -3.28
CA VAL A 364 19.32 -14.57 -4.75
C VAL A 364 20.36 -13.64 -5.36
N LEU A 365 20.44 -12.39 -4.91
CA LEU A 365 21.39 -11.41 -5.45
C LEU A 365 22.84 -11.82 -5.22
N LEU A 366 23.16 -12.39 -4.05
CA LEU A 366 24.50 -12.87 -3.71
C LEU A 366 24.86 -14.18 -4.42
N ALA A 367 23.90 -15.07 -4.65
CA ALA A 367 24.11 -16.37 -5.29
C ALA A 367 24.37 -16.27 -6.81
N LEU A 368 23.99 -15.16 -7.45
CA LEU A 368 24.18 -14.97 -8.88
C LEU A 368 25.66 -15.03 -9.28
N ASP A 369 26.02 -16.06 -10.06
CA ASP A 369 27.31 -16.17 -10.74
C ASP A 369 27.27 -15.48 -12.10
N ARG A 370 27.70 -14.22 -12.11
CA ARG A 370 27.64 -13.37 -13.30
C ARG A 370 28.55 -13.83 -14.44
N SER A 371 29.53 -14.70 -14.19
CA SER A 371 30.36 -15.29 -15.27
C SER A 371 29.53 -16.10 -16.26
N ARG A 372 28.34 -16.56 -15.84
CA ARG A 372 27.37 -17.28 -16.67
C ARG A 372 26.40 -16.36 -17.43
N GLY A 373 26.56 -15.04 -17.31
CA GLY A 373 25.70 -14.03 -17.91
C GLY A 373 24.23 -14.21 -17.52
N GLU A 374 23.32 -13.95 -18.45
CA GLU A 374 21.86 -14.06 -18.22
C GLU A 374 21.38 -15.49 -17.93
N LEU A 375 22.20 -16.52 -18.16
CA LEU A 375 21.87 -17.91 -17.82
C LEU A 375 22.16 -18.26 -16.35
N ALA A 376 22.81 -17.35 -15.60
CA ALA A 376 23.07 -17.52 -14.17
C ALA A 376 21.79 -17.71 -13.34
N HIS A 377 20.65 -17.26 -13.86
CA HIS A 377 19.36 -17.31 -13.21
C HIS A 377 18.73 -18.72 -13.17
N ASP A 378 19.17 -19.65 -14.03
CA ASP A 378 18.57 -20.98 -14.15
C ASP A 378 18.73 -21.81 -12.87
N VAL A 379 19.88 -21.69 -12.20
CA VAL A 379 20.15 -22.43 -10.95
C VAL A 379 19.32 -21.92 -9.77
N LEU A 380 18.70 -20.75 -9.91
CA LEU A 380 17.90 -20.09 -8.87
C LEU A 380 16.39 -20.35 -9.04
N LEU A 381 15.99 -21.27 -9.92
CA LEU A 381 14.57 -21.55 -10.17
C LEU A 381 13.81 -21.92 -8.90
N SER A 382 14.38 -22.77 -8.04
CA SER A 382 13.78 -23.15 -6.76
C SER A 382 13.59 -21.94 -5.84
N ASP A 383 14.56 -21.03 -5.80
CA ASP A 383 14.47 -19.81 -4.99
C ASP A 383 13.38 -18.87 -5.52
N TYR A 384 13.24 -18.76 -6.85
CA TYR A 384 12.15 -17.98 -7.46
C TYR A 384 10.77 -18.55 -7.16
N VAL A 385 10.63 -19.88 -7.14
CA VAL A 385 9.37 -20.51 -6.72
C VAL A 385 9.03 -20.12 -5.27
N ILE A 386 10.00 -20.23 -4.35
CA ILE A 386 9.82 -19.83 -2.95
C ILE A 386 9.43 -18.35 -2.84
N MET A 387 10.07 -17.48 -3.61
CA MET A 387 9.75 -16.04 -3.62
C MET A 387 8.31 -15.77 -4.07
N VAL A 388 7.89 -16.35 -5.20
CA VAL A 388 6.53 -16.18 -5.74
C VAL A 388 5.47 -16.80 -4.82
N ASP A 389 5.73 -17.97 -4.23
CA ASP A 389 4.83 -18.61 -3.27
C ASP A 389 4.66 -17.80 -1.99
N THR A 390 5.76 -17.25 -1.47
CA THR A 390 5.72 -16.38 -0.28
C THR A 390 4.93 -15.11 -0.56
N VAL A 391 5.17 -14.47 -1.70
CA VAL A 391 4.39 -13.30 -2.10
C VAL A 391 2.90 -13.63 -2.29
N ALA A 392 2.57 -14.76 -2.93
CA ALA A 392 1.18 -15.18 -3.10
C ALA A 392 0.46 -15.39 -1.76
N ARG A 393 1.17 -15.90 -0.75
CA ARG A 393 0.66 -16.08 0.62
C ARG A 393 0.44 -14.75 1.34
N ILE A 394 1.38 -13.80 1.23
CA ILE A 394 1.20 -12.43 1.78
C ILE A 394 -0.02 -11.74 1.15
N LEU A 395 -0.20 -11.87 -0.16
CA LEU A 395 -1.34 -11.29 -0.86
C LEU A 395 -2.66 -12.01 -0.55
N GLY A 396 -2.61 -13.30 -0.22
CA GLY A 396 -3.76 -14.12 0.18
C GLY A 396 -4.19 -13.93 1.63
N SER A 397 -3.27 -13.67 2.57
CA SER A 397 -3.58 -13.50 4.00
C SER A 397 -4.42 -12.24 4.28
N GLY A 398 -4.32 -11.22 3.43
CA GLY A 398 -5.14 -10.00 3.51
C GLY A 398 -6.63 -10.17 3.23
N GLN A 399 -7.13 -11.38 2.95
CA GLN A 399 -8.53 -11.66 2.62
C GLN A 399 -9.40 -12.16 3.79
N MET A 400 -8.86 -12.40 4.99
CA MET A 400 -9.64 -13.00 6.10
C MET A 400 -10.49 -12.02 6.93
N ASP A 401 -10.37 -10.70 6.78
CA ASP A 401 -11.01 -9.74 7.69
C ASP A 401 -12.33 -9.10 7.21
N THR A 402 -12.83 -9.38 6.00
CA THR A 402 -14.16 -8.90 5.58
C THR A 402 -15.22 -9.98 5.75
N ARG A 403 -15.62 -10.24 7.00
CA ARG A 403 -16.86 -10.94 7.33
C ARG A 403 -18.06 -10.01 7.13
N ASP A 404 -18.37 -9.68 5.88
CA ASP A 404 -19.69 -9.23 5.39
C ASP A 404 -19.53 -8.63 3.99
N ASP A 405 -19.40 -9.49 2.97
CA ASP A 405 -20.12 -9.25 1.71
C ASP A 405 -20.10 -10.50 0.83
N HIS A 406 -21.28 -10.98 0.46
CA HIS A 406 -21.49 -12.05 -0.53
C HIS A 406 -21.15 -11.55 -1.94
N ARG A 407 -19.91 -11.12 -2.19
CA ARG A 407 -19.39 -10.91 -3.54
C ARG A 407 -18.55 -12.12 -3.95
N SER A 408 -18.88 -12.66 -5.11
CA SER A 408 -18.27 -13.87 -5.63
C SER A 408 -16.74 -13.77 -5.69
N VAL A 409 -16.06 -14.87 -5.34
CA VAL A 409 -14.59 -15.05 -5.34
C VAL A 409 -13.94 -14.73 -6.71
N LYS A 410 -14.74 -14.55 -7.78
CA LYS A 410 -14.26 -14.19 -9.13
C LYS A 410 -14.12 -12.68 -9.39
N GLU A 411 -14.63 -11.80 -8.52
CA GLU A 411 -14.56 -10.33 -8.71
C GLU A 411 -13.60 -9.61 -7.75
N GLN A 412 -13.00 -10.33 -6.80
CA GLN A 412 -12.17 -9.73 -5.75
C GLN A 412 -10.70 -9.55 -6.19
N GLN A 413 -10.45 -8.43 -6.87
CA GLN A 413 -9.50 -7.35 -6.52
C GLN A 413 -8.99 -6.63 -7.78
N LYS A 414 -9.48 -5.40 -7.98
CA LYS A 414 -9.00 -4.41 -8.96
C LYS A 414 -8.89 -3.02 -8.31
N HIS A 415 -8.61 -2.96 -7.01
CA HIS A 415 -8.44 -1.68 -6.31
C HIS A 415 -6.95 -1.42 -6.09
N PRO A 416 -6.46 -0.25 -6.50
CA PRO A 416 -5.06 0.09 -6.32
C PRO A 416 -4.77 0.33 -4.84
N THR A 417 -3.68 -0.25 -4.36
CA THR A 417 -3.19 -0.05 -2.99
C THR A 417 -1.89 0.76 -3.02
N PHE A 418 -1.64 1.48 -1.92
CA PHE A 418 -0.41 2.23 -1.71
C PHE A 418 0.19 1.84 -0.37
N SER A 419 1.50 1.70 -0.28
CA SER A 419 2.20 1.49 0.99
C SER A 419 3.63 2.01 0.91
N LEU A 420 4.22 2.31 2.06
CA LEU A 420 5.67 2.52 2.21
C LEU A 420 6.41 1.22 2.58
N GLU A 421 5.65 0.16 2.81
CA GLU A 421 6.19 -1.18 2.95
C GLU A 421 6.52 -1.77 1.58
N THR A 422 7.61 -2.52 1.54
CA THR A 422 8.25 -3.04 0.33
C THR A 422 8.46 -4.53 0.47
N GLY A 423 8.48 -5.26 -0.64
CA GLY A 423 8.78 -6.69 -0.63
C GLY A 423 7.83 -7.55 -1.44
N ILE A 424 6.92 -6.93 -2.19
CA ILE A 424 6.01 -7.63 -3.10
C ILE A 424 6.36 -7.28 -4.54
N VAL A 425 6.42 -5.99 -4.88
CA VAL A 425 6.60 -5.55 -6.28
C VAL A 425 8.00 -5.87 -6.78
N GLU A 426 9.05 -5.55 -6.02
CA GLU A 426 10.44 -5.76 -6.46
C GLU A 426 10.77 -7.26 -6.68
N PRO A 427 10.42 -8.19 -5.76
CA PRO A 427 10.61 -9.62 -6.00
C PRO A 427 9.86 -10.16 -7.22
N LEU A 428 8.59 -9.77 -7.42
CA LEU A 428 7.81 -10.22 -8.57
C LEU A 428 8.36 -9.66 -9.88
N PHE A 429 8.77 -8.39 -9.89
CA PHE A 429 9.44 -7.77 -11.03
C PHE A 429 10.73 -8.50 -11.37
N TRP A 430 11.53 -8.84 -10.35
CA TRP A 430 12.78 -9.58 -10.51
C TRP A 430 12.55 -10.95 -11.15
N VAL A 431 11.62 -11.74 -10.59
CA VAL A 431 11.30 -13.06 -11.12
C VAL A 431 10.73 -12.96 -12.53
N GLY A 432 9.81 -12.04 -12.78
CA GLY A 432 9.17 -11.85 -14.08
C GLY A 432 10.14 -11.48 -15.20
N THR A 433 11.18 -10.69 -14.90
CA THR A 433 12.17 -10.25 -15.90
C THR A 433 13.37 -11.21 -16.03
N ARG A 434 13.74 -11.95 -14.98
CA ARG A 434 14.98 -12.75 -14.96
C ARG A 434 14.78 -14.27 -15.04
N CYS A 435 13.69 -14.83 -14.52
CA CYS A 435 13.45 -16.28 -14.57
C CYS A 435 13.07 -16.71 -15.99
N ARG A 436 13.73 -17.72 -16.57
CA ARG A 436 13.44 -18.22 -17.94
C ARG A 436 12.27 -19.20 -18.03
N GLU A 437 11.80 -19.73 -16.91
CA GLU A 437 10.70 -20.71 -16.90
C GLU A 437 9.36 -20.00 -17.21
N PRO A 438 8.66 -20.36 -18.30
CA PRO A 438 7.51 -19.62 -18.82
C PRO A 438 6.33 -19.48 -17.87
N LEU A 439 6.04 -20.48 -17.05
CA LEU A 439 4.87 -20.48 -16.17
C LEU A 439 5.10 -19.60 -14.95
N LEU A 440 6.29 -19.64 -14.35
CA LEU A 440 6.63 -18.89 -13.15
C LEU A 440 6.72 -17.39 -13.43
N ARG A 441 7.34 -16.98 -14.55
CA ARG A 441 7.36 -15.56 -14.97
C ARG A 441 5.96 -15.01 -15.23
N ARG A 442 5.06 -15.79 -15.86
CA ARG A 442 3.65 -15.42 -16.08
C ARG A 442 2.87 -15.37 -14.77
N ARG A 443 3.14 -16.28 -13.83
CA ARG A 443 2.54 -16.26 -12.50
C ARG A 443 2.94 -15.00 -11.71
N ALA A 444 4.20 -14.57 -11.80
CA ALA A 444 4.65 -13.32 -11.20
C ALA A 444 3.93 -12.11 -11.82
N LEU A 445 3.85 -12.06 -13.16
CA LEU A 445 3.11 -11.03 -13.89
C LEU A 445 1.62 -10.97 -13.49
N ASP A 446 0.98 -12.13 -13.40
CA ASP A 446 -0.42 -12.27 -13.02
C ASP A 446 -0.68 -11.79 -11.58
N LEU A 447 0.21 -12.09 -10.63
CA LEU A 447 0.12 -11.55 -9.27
C LEU A 447 0.20 -10.02 -9.25
N MET A 448 1.11 -9.39 -9.99
CA MET A 448 1.19 -7.92 -10.07
C MET A 448 -0.09 -7.30 -10.64
N ARG A 449 -0.73 -7.96 -11.61
CA ARG A 449 -1.99 -7.48 -12.23
C ARG A 449 -3.21 -7.67 -11.34
N ARG A 450 -3.28 -8.80 -10.63
CA ARG A 450 -4.38 -9.11 -9.70
C ARG A 450 -4.33 -8.27 -8.44
N TYR A 451 -3.14 -7.82 -8.05
CA TYR A 451 -2.95 -6.99 -6.86
C TYR A 451 -2.26 -5.67 -7.23
N PRO A 452 -2.96 -4.73 -7.91
CA PRO A 452 -2.40 -3.43 -8.26
C PRO A 452 -1.92 -2.71 -6.99
N ARG A 453 -0.62 -2.53 -6.88
CA ARG A 453 0.04 -2.03 -5.68
C ARG A 453 1.15 -1.06 -6.04
N ARG A 454 1.29 -0.03 -5.22
CA ARG A 454 2.46 0.84 -5.18
C ARG A 454 3.17 0.72 -3.83
N GLU A 455 4.47 0.49 -3.88
CA GLU A 455 5.37 0.36 -2.73
C GLU A 455 6.39 1.51 -2.78
N GLY A 456 6.11 2.64 -2.14
CA GLY A 456 6.95 3.84 -2.23
C GLY A 456 6.99 4.39 -3.66
N ILE A 457 8.18 4.39 -4.28
CA ILE A 457 8.33 4.79 -5.68
C ILE A 457 8.09 3.62 -6.65
N CYS A 458 8.22 2.38 -6.18
CA CYS A 458 7.99 1.19 -6.97
C CYS A 458 6.50 1.05 -7.26
N GLU A 459 6.17 1.19 -8.53
CA GLU A 459 4.81 1.12 -9.00
C GLU A 459 4.61 -0.24 -9.71
N GLY A 460 3.66 -1.03 -9.22
CA GLY A 460 3.47 -2.43 -9.59
C GLY A 460 2.81 -2.66 -10.95
N MET A 461 1.91 -1.79 -11.41
CA MET A 461 1.31 -1.96 -12.72
C MET A 461 2.32 -1.64 -13.86
N LEU A 462 3.35 -0.81 -13.59
CA LEU A 462 4.40 -0.39 -14.52
C LEU A 462 5.42 -1.48 -14.55
N ALA A 463 5.80 -1.99 -13.37
CA ALA A 463 6.53 -3.22 -13.25
C ALA A 463 5.86 -4.34 -14.07
N SER A 464 4.54 -4.49 -14.00
CA SER A 464 3.79 -5.49 -14.79
C SER A 464 3.87 -5.24 -16.30
N TYR A 465 3.76 -3.99 -16.76
CA TYR A 465 3.89 -3.62 -18.16
C TYR A 465 5.30 -3.90 -18.70
N ILE A 466 6.32 -3.56 -17.92
CA ILE A 466 7.73 -3.79 -18.26
C ILE A 466 8.02 -5.29 -18.30
N VAL A 467 7.53 -6.08 -17.33
CA VAL A 467 7.66 -7.55 -17.32
C VAL A 467 6.99 -8.16 -18.55
N GLU A 468 5.77 -7.75 -18.88
CA GLU A 468 5.09 -8.21 -20.10
C GLU A 468 5.91 -7.92 -21.36
N LYS A 469 6.49 -6.71 -21.46
CA LYS A 469 7.35 -6.35 -22.59
C LYS A 469 8.63 -7.18 -22.66
N VAL A 470 9.27 -7.46 -21.53
CA VAL A 470 10.42 -8.37 -21.50
C VAL A 470 10.02 -9.76 -22.00
N ILE A 471 8.90 -10.31 -21.53
CA ILE A 471 8.40 -11.62 -21.98
C ILE A 471 8.13 -11.61 -23.49
N GLU A 472 7.46 -10.58 -23.99
CA GLU A 472 7.16 -10.42 -25.42
C GLU A 472 8.44 -10.37 -26.28
N ILE A 473 9.44 -9.59 -25.87
CA ILE A 473 10.71 -9.46 -26.60
C ILE A 473 11.43 -10.80 -26.65
N GLU A 474 11.56 -11.48 -25.50
CA GLU A 474 12.27 -12.73 -25.40
C GLU A 474 11.57 -13.84 -26.21
N GLU A 475 10.26 -14.01 -26.02
CA GLU A 475 9.50 -15.13 -26.60
C GLU A 475 9.18 -14.96 -28.10
N ASN A 476 9.07 -13.72 -28.59
CA ASN A 476 8.93 -13.47 -30.03
C ASN A 476 10.29 -13.50 -30.74
N GLY A 477 11.36 -13.09 -30.06
CA GLY A 477 12.71 -13.11 -30.61
C GLY A 477 13.33 -14.51 -30.69
N CYS A 478 12.90 -15.43 -29.82
CA CYS A 478 13.44 -16.79 -29.75
C CYS A 478 12.43 -17.84 -30.23
N PRO A 479 12.59 -18.39 -31.46
CA PRO A 479 11.78 -19.48 -32.02
C PRO A 479 11.48 -20.67 -31.11
N GLN A 480 12.42 -20.97 -30.21
CA GLN A 480 12.35 -22.11 -29.30
C GLN A 480 11.25 -21.95 -28.25
N ALA A 481 10.94 -20.71 -27.88
CA ALA A 481 9.85 -20.43 -26.94
C ALA A 481 8.49 -20.35 -27.64
N SER A 482 8.45 -20.09 -28.94
CA SER A 482 7.22 -19.90 -29.71
C SER A 482 6.63 -21.22 -30.27
N ALA A 483 7.30 -22.36 -30.08
CA ALA A 483 6.91 -23.67 -30.61
C ALA A 483 6.59 -23.68 -32.12
N ASN A 484 7.20 -22.78 -32.90
CA ASN A 484 6.92 -22.58 -34.32
C ASN A 484 8.10 -23.09 -35.17
N PRO A 485 8.02 -24.32 -35.72
CA PRO A 485 9.16 -25.03 -36.32
C PRO A 485 9.69 -24.43 -37.64
N GLU A 486 9.02 -23.41 -38.19
CA GLU A 486 9.40 -22.80 -39.48
C GLU A 486 10.26 -21.52 -39.35
N SER A 487 10.61 -21.10 -38.13
CA SER A 487 11.45 -19.91 -37.95
C SER A 487 12.94 -20.27 -37.98
N ALA A 488 13.55 -20.07 -39.15
CA ALA A 488 14.98 -20.17 -39.37
C ALA A 488 15.73 -19.10 -38.54
N SER A 489 16.15 -19.45 -37.32
CA SER A 489 17.14 -18.70 -36.57
C SER A 489 18.21 -19.64 -36.02
N GLY A 490 19.45 -19.18 -35.92
CA GLY A 490 20.59 -19.91 -35.37
C GLY A 490 20.54 -20.17 -33.85
N CYS A 491 19.35 -20.27 -33.25
CA CYS A 491 19.18 -20.62 -31.84
C CYS A 491 19.45 -22.13 -31.64
N ILE A 492 20.49 -22.47 -30.88
CA ILE A 492 20.87 -23.86 -30.55
C ILE A 492 19.85 -24.48 -29.60
N GLU A 493 19.43 -25.73 -29.82
CA GLU A 493 18.44 -26.48 -29.01
C GLU A 493 18.59 -26.27 -27.49
N GLY A 494 17.47 -26.00 -26.80
CA GLY A 494 17.40 -25.81 -25.35
C GLY A 494 15.96 -25.70 -24.84
N GLN A 495 15.76 -25.92 -23.52
CA GLN A 495 14.43 -25.95 -22.89
C GLN A 495 13.75 -24.57 -22.82
N TRP A 496 14.52 -23.49 -22.75
CA TRP A 496 14.03 -22.12 -22.57
C TRP A 496 14.78 -21.12 -23.47
N ILE A 497 14.33 -19.86 -23.51
CA ILE A 497 14.91 -18.72 -24.26
C ILE A 497 16.45 -18.76 -24.28
N CYS A 498 17.09 -18.78 -25.45
CA CYS A 498 18.55 -18.87 -25.53
C CYS A 498 19.25 -17.57 -25.03
N LYS A 499 20.55 -17.66 -24.69
CA LYS A 499 21.32 -16.54 -24.12
C LYS A 499 21.21 -15.25 -24.94
N ALA A 500 21.34 -15.34 -26.27
CA ALA A 500 21.36 -14.20 -27.18
C ALA A 500 20.07 -13.36 -27.10
N HIS A 501 18.92 -14.02 -26.93
CA HIS A 501 17.61 -13.37 -26.91
C HIS A 501 17.14 -12.95 -25.51
N ARG A 502 17.92 -13.19 -24.46
CA ARG A 502 17.62 -12.70 -23.11
C ARG A 502 17.74 -11.19 -23.07
N VAL A 503 16.76 -10.51 -22.48
CA VAL A 503 16.86 -9.08 -22.19
C VAL A 503 17.86 -8.88 -21.06
N ALA A 504 19.02 -8.31 -21.39
CA ALA A 504 20.12 -8.11 -20.45
C ALA A 504 19.91 -6.85 -19.59
N THR A 505 19.49 -5.75 -20.23
CA THR A 505 19.31 -4.45 -19.58
C THR A 505 17.95 -3.83 -19.88
N TRP A 506 17.48 -3.02 -18.94
CA TRP A 506 16.27 -2.19 -19.05
C TRP A 506 16.59 -0.81 -18.46
N ASP A 507 17.02 0.11 -19.32
CA ASP A 507 17.53 1.41 -18.87
C ASP A 507 16.33 2.34 -18.62
N PHE A 508 16.00 2.58 -17.34
CA PHE A 508 14.94 3.51 -16.96
C PHE A 508 15.45 4.94 -17.07
N LEU A 509 14.85 5.73 -17.96
CA LEU A 509 15.17 7.13 -18.25
C LEU A 509 13.94 8.00 -17.95
N LEU A 510 14.08 9.00 -17.07
CA LEU A 510 12.99 9.95 -16.80
C LEU A 510 12.78 10.82 -18.04
N ALA A 511 11.67 10.60 -18.76
CA ALA A 511 11.37 11.31 -20.00
C ALA A 511 10.67 12.64 -19.74
N THR A 512 9.74 12.66 -18.79
CA THR A 512 9.06 13.86 -18.28
C THR A 512 8.83 13.69 -16.77
N GLU A 513 8.21 14.68 -16.12
CA GLU A 513 7.83 14.54 -14.69
C GLU A 513 6.99 13.29 -14.42
N ARG A 514 6.19 12.86 -15.41
CA ARG A 514 5.22 11.78 -15.28
C ARG A 514 5.49 10.62 -16.22
N GLN A 515 6.55 10.63 -17.02
CA GLN A 515 6.83 9.54 -17.95
C GLN A 515 8.22 8.97 -17.75
N VAL A 516 8.33 7.66 -17.89
CA VAL A 516 9.58 6.93 -17.97
C VAL A 516 9.70 6.31 -19.35
N ARG A 517 10.86 6.52 -19.95
CA ARG A 517 11.31 5.82 -21.13
C ARG A 517 12.17 4.65 -20.66
N VAL A 518 11.87 3.44 -21.11
CA VAL A 518 12.65 2.23 -20.79
C VAL A 518 13.26 1.70 -22.08
N VAL A 519 14.58 1.58 -22.11
CA VAL A 519 15.31 1.01 -23.25
C VAL A 519 15.74 -0.40 -22.89
N MET A 520 15.16 -1.40 -23.56
CA MET A 520 15.43 -2.81 -23.34
C MET A 520 16.41 -3.34 -24.40
N LYS A 521 17.50 -3.97 -23.97
CA LYS A 521 18.48 -4.56 -24.89
C LYS A 521 18.66 -6.03 -24.59
N THR A 522 18.56 -6.87 -25.62
CA THR A 522 18.97 -8.26 -25.54
C THR A 522 20.48 -8.40 -25.46
N VAL A 523 20.98 -9.58 -25.10
CA VAL A 523 22.43 -9.88 -25.18
C VAL A 523 22.93 -9.68 -26.61
N GLU A 524 22.17 -10.12 -27.62
CA GLU A 524 22.51 -9.90 -29.02
C GLU A 524 22.54 -8.41 -29.38
N ASP A 525 21.57 -7.62 -28.90
CA ASP A 525 21.57 -6.17 -29.15
C ASP A 525 22.84 -5.51 -28.60
N TRP A 526 23.33 -5.95 -27.44
CA TRP A 526 24.59 -5.50 -26.86
C TRP A 526 25.79 -5.90 -27.73
N GLU A 527 25.88 -7.17 -28.12
CA GLU A 527 26.99 -7.69 -28.92
C GLU A 527 27.06 -7.03 -30.31
N LEU A 528 25.91 -6.72 -30.90
CA LEU A 528 25.80 -6.08 -32.21
C LEU A 528 25.65 -4.55 -32.15
N SER A 529 25.76 -3.95 -30.96
CA SER A 529 25.60 -2.49 -30.75
C SER A 529 24.30 -1.92 -31.32
N ARG A 530 23.20 -2.70 -31.24
CA ARG A 530 21.86 -2.26 -31.63
C ARG A 530 21.26 -1.36 -30.55
N ARG A 531 20.28 -0.54 -30.95
CA ARG A 531 19.64 0.42 -30.05
C ARG A 531 18.75 -0.23 -28.98
N GLY A 532 18.32 -1.47 -29.19
CA GLY A 532 17.31 -2.13 -28.37
C GLY A 532 15.89 -1.64 -28.68
N ILE A 533 14.95 -2.07 -27.86
CA ILE A 533 13.52 -1.75 -27.96
C ILE A 533 13.19 -0.68 -26.92
N GLU A 534 12.60 0.41 -27.39
CA GLU A 534 12.19 1.53 -26.54
C GLU A 534 10.70 1.46 -26.24
N VAL A 535 10.34 1.59 -24.96
CA VAL A 535 8.95 1.77 -24.52
C VAL A 535 8.83 3.02 -23.67
N ILE A 536 7.75 3.78 -23.88
CA ILE A 536 7.40 4.92 -23.04
C ILE A 536 6.18 4.52 -22.22
N ALA A 537 6.29 4.69 -20.91
CA ALA A 537 5.20 4.47 -19.97
C ALA A 537 5.01 5.71 -19.11
N THR A 538 3.80 5.91 -18.62
CA THR A 538 3.48 7.04 -17.74
C THR A 538 3.36 6.52 -16.31
N TRP A 539 3.90 7.22 -15.31
CA TRP A 539 3.61 6.99 -13.91
C TRP A 539 2.16 7.38 -13.62
N TRP A 540 1.45 6.59 -12.84
CA TRP A 540 0.07 6.88 -12.44
C TRP A 540 -0.07 7.22 -10.97
#